data_AF-A0A3D4TSC1-F1
#
_entry.id   AF-A0A3D4TSC1-F1
#
_cell.length_a   1.000
_cell.length_b   1.000
_cell.length_c   1.000
_cell.angle_alpha   90.00
_cell.angle_beta   90.00
_cell.angle_gamma   90.00
#
_symmetry.space_group_name_H-M   'P 1'
#
loop_
_entity.id
_entity.type
_entity.pdbx_description
1 polymer ?
#
loop_
_entity_poly.entity_id
_entity_poly.type
_entity_poly.pdbx_seq_one_letter_code
_entity_poly.pdbx_strand_id
1 'polypeptide(L)' 'IGYDAPGGRWQAWAEMRNIGNRHYAATVTPGYDDAGRDVARSTPGEGRGVYAGVRWRFD' A
#
# COMPACT_ATOMS: atom_id res chain seq x y z
N ILE A 1 13.63 -3.61 -3.01
CA ILE A 1 14.84 -4.01 -3.76
C ILE A 1 14.63 -3.70 -5.23
N GLY A 2 15.67 -3.34 -5.97
CA GLY A 2 15.55 -3.04 -7.40
C GLY A 2 16.85 -3.23 -8.16
N TYR A 3 16.73 -3.24 -9.49
CA TYR A 3 17.81 -3.39 -10.45
C TYR A 3 17.65 -2.37 -11.57
N ASP A 4 18.74 -1.65 -11.86
CA ASP A 4 18.85 -0.70 -12.95
C ASP A 4 19.61 -1.31 -14.11
N ALA A 5 19.02 -1.28 -15.31
CA ALA A 5 19.68 -1.79 -16.49
C ALA A 5 20.91 -0.94 -16.85
N PRO A 6 22.03 -1.57 -17.26
CA PRO A 6 23.14 -0.86 -17.86
C PRO A 6 22.66 -0.03 -19.06
N GLY A 7 22.91 1.29 -19.01
CA GLY A 7 22.43 2.25 -20.00
C GLY A 7 21.04 2.84 -19.72
N GLY A 8 20.44 2.60 -18.54
CA GLY A 8 19.31 3.37 -18.02
C GLY A 8 17.96 3.16 -18.72
N ARG A 9 17.89 2.30 -19.75
CA ARG A 9 16.69 2.11 -20.56
C ARG A 9 15.50 1.49 -19.80
N TRP A 10 15.78 0.73 -18.75
CA TRP A 10 14.76 0.12 -17.91
C TRP A 10 15.25 -0.08 -16.47
N GLN A 11 14.29 -0.15 -15.55
CA GLN A 11 14.51 -0.44 -14.13
C GLN A 11 13.42 -1.41 -13.65
N ALA A 12 13.77 -2.41 -12.87
CA ALA A 12 12.83 -3.32 -12.23
C ALA A 12 12.94 -3.23 -10.70
N TRP A 13 11.83 -3.38 -10.00
CA TRP A 13 11.80 -3.32 -8.54
C TRP A 13 10.78 -4.28 -7.95
N ALA A 14 11.02 -4.65 -6.70
CA ALA A 14 10.10 -5.38 -5.85
C ALA A 14 10.14 -4.82 -4.42
N GLU A 15 8.98 -4.67 -3.80
CA GLU A 15 8.85 -4.26 -2.41
C GLU A 15 7.86 -5.15 -1.66
N MET A 16 8.09 -5.26 -0.35
CA MET A 16 7.17 -5.93 0.56
C MET A 16 6.60 -4.89 1.52
N ARG A 17 5.28 -4.86 1.67
CA ARG A 17 4.57 -3.99 2.59
C ARG A 17 3.96 -4.80 3.73
N ASN A 18 3.90 -4.19 4.90
CA ASN A 18 3.33 -4.78 6.11
C ASN A 18 3.85 -6.20 6.40
N ILE A 19 5.19 -6.38 6.42
CA ILE A 19 5.86 -7.70 6.55
C ILE A 19 5.39 -8.46 7.79
N GLY A 20 5.14 -7.74 8.90
CA GLY A 20 4.64 -8.29 10.16
C GLY A 20 3.13 -8.55 10.18
N ASN A 21 2.41 -8.32 9.08
CA ASN A 21 0.95 -8.47 8.97
C ASN A 21 0.17 -7.78 10.10
N ARG A 22 0.56 -6.55 10.44
CA ARG A 22 -0.10 -5.76 11.47
C ARG A 22 -1.47 -5.33 11.00
N HIS A 23 -2.49 -5.53 11.83
CA HIS A 23 -3.83 -5.03 11.58
C HIS A 23 -3.92 -3.58 12.02
N TYR A 24 -4.43 -2.72 11.14
CA TYR A 24 -4.64 -1.30 11.41
C TYR A 24 -5.81 -0.77 10.57
N ALA A 25 -6.38 0.36 10.98
CA ALA A 25 -7.36 1.10 10.17
C ALA A 25 -6.61 2.12 9.31
N ALA A 26 -6.75 2.05 7.98
CA ALA A 26 -6.14 3.02 7.06
C ALA A 26 -6.84 4.38 7.10
N THR A 27 -8.14 4.38 7.37
CA THR A 27 -8.93 5.61 7.51
C THR A 27 -10.03 5.38 8.53
N VAL A 28 -10.22 6.35 9.42
CA VAL A 28 -11.34 6.37 10.35
C VAL A 28 -12.24 7.52 9.91
N THR A 29 -13.44 7.19 9.43
CA THR A 29 -14.39 8.24 9.01
C THR A 29 -15.23 8.65 10.21
N PRO A 30 -15.09 9.88 10.74
CA PRO A 30 -15.92 10.33 11.85
C PRO A 30 -17.39 10.43 11.37
N GLY A 31 -18.30 9.90 12.18
CA GLY A 31 -19.72 10.16 12.03
C GLY A 31 -20.14 11.38 12.81
N TYR A 32 -20.94 12.25 12.18
CA TYR A 32 -21.71 13.23 12.94
C TYR A 32 -22.90 12.49 13.54
N ASP A 33 -22.85 12.29 14.86
CA ASP A 33 -23.89 11.69 15.70
C ASP A 33 -24.33 10.27 15.27
N ASP A 34 -23.70 9.25 15.87
CA ASP A 34 -24.12 7.85 15.68
C ASP A 34 -25.40 7.48 16.48
N ALA A 35 -26.08 8.44 17.13
CA ALA A 35 -27.30 8.23 17.92
C ALA A 35 -27.17 7.10 18.96
N GLY A 36 -25.98 6.97 19.56
CA GLY A 36 -25.65 5.92 20.52
C GLY A 36 -25.29 4.56 19.90
N ARG A 37 -25.12 4.45 18.58
CA ARG A 37 -24.63 3.23 17.93
C ARG A 37 -23.11 3.25 17.79
N ASP A 38 -22.46 2.14 18.13
CA ASP A 38 -21.03 1.96 17.86
C ASP A 38 -20.86 1.41 16.44
N VAL A 39 -20.84 2.30 15.44
CA VAL A 39 -20.69 1.91 14.03
C VAL A 39 -19.21 1.84 13.68
N ALA A 40 -18.75 0.68 13.24
CA ALA A 40 -17.39 0.50 12.74
C ALA A 40 -17.18 1.25 11.42
N ARG A 41 -16.73 2.51 11.50
CA ARG A 41 -16.40 3.38 10.34
C ARG A 41 -14.91 3.35 9.96
N SER A 42 -14.21 2.32 10.44
CA SER A 42 -12.80 2.08 10.13
C SER A 42 -12.68 1.32 8.82
N THR A 43 -12.00 1.91 7.84
CA THR A 43 -11.60 1.21 6.63
C THR A 43 -10.35 0.38 6.96
N PRO A 44 -10.38 -0.96 6.81
CA PRO A 44 -9.21 -1.80 7.05
C PRO A 44 -8.03 -1.34 6.20
N GLY A 45 -6.84 -1.27 6.81
CA GLY A 45 -5.60 -1.09 6.07
C GLY A 45 -5.17 -2.35 5.34
N GLU A 46 -4.27 -2.20 4.37
CA GLU A 46 -3.73 -3.33 3.63
C GLU A 46 -2.98 -4.29 4.56
N GLY A 47 -3.26 -5.59 4.40
CA GLY A 47 -2.50 -6.66 5.03
C GLY A 47 -1.09 -6.76 4.46
N ARG A 48 -0.40 -7.87 4.74
CA ARG A 48 0.90 -8.13 4.12
C ARG A 48 0.78 -8.23 2.59
N GLY A 49 1.61 -7.47 1.87
CA GLY A 49 1.58 -7.40 0.42
C GLY A 49 2.98 -7.45 -0.21
N VAL A 50 3.06 -7.96 -1.43
CA VAL A 50 4.26 -7.94 -2.27
C VAL A 50 3.92 -7.24 -3.57
N TYR A 51 4.72 -6.25 -3.93
CA TYR A 51 4.55 -5.43 -5.12
C TYR A 51 5.82 -5.53 -5.96
N ALA A 52 5.66 -5.55 -7.28
CA ALA A 52 6.78 -5.50 -8.21
C ALA A 52 6.39 -4.72 -9.45
N GLY A 53 7.36 -4.11 -10.11
CA GLY A 53 7.12 -3.31 -11.30
C GLY A 53 8.36 -3.15 -12.16
N VAL A 54 8.13 -2.76 -13.41
CA VAL A 54 9.18 -2.40 -14.37
C VAL A 54 8.86 -1.02 -14.95
N ARG A 55 9.89 -0.18 -15.02
CA ARG A 55 9.86 1.12 -15.66
C ARG A 55 10.69 1.04 -16.94
N TRP A 56 10.12 1.42 -18.07
CA TRP A 56 10.82 1.57 -19.34
C TRP A 56 10.91 3.05 -19.74
N ARG A 57 12.01 3.41 -20.41
CA ARG A 57 12.19 4.70 -21.06
C ARG A 57 12.32 4.49 -22.57
N PHE A 58 11.73 5.39 -23.34
CA PHE A 58 11.62 5.29 -24.81
C PHE A 58 12.38 6.42 -25.53
N ASP A 59 13.28 7.13 -24.83
CA ASP A 59 14.10 8.20 -25.41
C ASP A 59 15.11 7.70 -26.45
#